data_AF-A0A6V7JHF1-F1
#
_entry.id   AF-A0A6V7JHF1-F1
#
_cell.length_a   1.000
_cell.length_b   1.000
_cell.length_c   1.000
_cell.angle_alpha   90.00
_cell.angle_beta   90.00
_cell.angle_gamma   90.00
#
_symmetry.space_group_name_H-M   'P 1'
#
loop_
_entity.id
_entity.type
_entity.pdbx_description
1 polymer ?
#
loop_
_entity_poly.entity_id
_entity_poly.type
_entity_poly.pdbx_seq_one_letter_code
_entity_poly.pdbx_strand_id
1 'polypeptide(L)'
;YDWVCEQAALPTISQSVFFIGAIFGGLIFGYIADRYGRIPALVGCNVVGCIAGCFTALATNFWQFTLCRFFVGFAFDNCFTMMYIL
;
A
#
# COMPACT_ATOMS: atom_id res chain seq x y z
N TYR A 1 20.44 13.66 -2.99
CA TYR A 1 20.27 12.19 -2.86
C TYR A 1 20.61 11.86 -1.40
N ASP A 2 20.04 12.63 -0.44
CA ASP A 2 20.63 12.81 0.92
C ASP A 2 19.58 12.85 2.02
N TRP A 3 18.42 12.21 1.81
CA TRP A 3 17.40 12.17 2.85
C TRP A 3 17.56 10.97 3.77
N VAL A 4 18.11 9.87 3.27
CA VAL A 4 18.20 8.62 4.02
C VAL A 4 19.29 8.66 5.11
N CYS A 5 20.37 9.43 4.92
CA CYS A 5 21.54 9.38 5.79
C CYS A 5 21.53 10.35 6.98
N GLU A 6 20.70 11.41 6.98
CA GLU A 6 20.71 12.42 8.06
C GLU A 6 19.58 12.23 9.09
N GLN A 7 18.55 11.43 8.78
CA GLN A 7 17.39 11.23 9.65
C GLN A 7 16.96 9.76 9.73
N ALA A 8 17.51 9.04 10.70
CA ALA A 8 17.14 7.65 11.01
C ALA A 8 15.62 7.46 11.31
N ALA A 9 14.88 8.55 11.56
CA ALA A 9 13.44 8.53 11.77
C ALA A 9 12.61 8.38 10.47
N LEU A 10 13.14 8.76 9.31
CA LEU A 10 12.41 8.72 8.03
C LEU A 10 11.97 7.32 7.58
N PRO A 11 12.82 6.26 7.66
CA PRO A 11 12.35 4.91 7.36
C PRO A 11 11.26 4.46 8.33
N THR A 12 11.35 4.82 9.62
CA THR A 12 10.32 4.52 10.62
C THR A 12 8.99 5.20 10.29
N ILE A 13 9.01 6.48 9.91
CA ILE A 13 7.82 7.22 9.45
C ILE A 13 7.21 6.55 8.21
N SER A 14 8.03 6.17 7.23
CA SER A 14 7.57 5.50 6.01
C SER A 14 6.94 4.12 6.29
N GLN A 15 7.40 3.44 7.33
CA GLN A 15 6.85 2.17 7.79
C GLN A 15 5.55 2.36 8.58
N SER A 16 5.45 3.37 9.44
CA SER A 16 4.19 3.72 10.10
C SER A 16 3.10 4.10 9.09
N VAL A 17 3.44 4.92 8.09
CA VAL A 17 2.50 5.31 7.02
C VAL A 17 2.05 4.10 6.20
N PHE A 18 2.95 3.14 5.95
CA PHE A 18 2.61 1.87 5.30
C PHE A 18 1.56 1.08 6.10
N PHE A 19 1.72 0.97 7.43
CA PHE A 19 0.74 0.29 8.26
C PHE A 19 -0.62 1.00 8.29
N ILE A 20 -0.62 2.34 8.31
CA ILE A 20 -1.88 3.11 8.20
C ILE A 20 -2.54 2.79 6.84
N GLY A 21 -1.78 2.80 5.76
CA GLY A 21 -2.27 2.40 4.43
C GLY A 21 -2.84 0.97 4.41
N ALA A 22 -2.18 0.03 5.08
CA ALA A 22 -2.65 -1.35 5.19
C ALA A 22 -4.00 -1.45 5.93
N ILE A 23 -4.19 -0.72 7.02
CA ILE A 23 -5.47 -0.69 7.76
C ILE A 23 -6.60 -0.18 6.86
N PHE A 24 -6.38 0.95 6.17
CA PHE A 24 -7.40 1.51 5.29
C PHE A 24 -7.69 0.62 4.08
N GLY A 25 -6.64 0.02 3.49
CA GLY A 25 -6.80 -0.97 2.44
C GLY A 25 -7.65 -2.14 2.92
N GLY A 26 -7.36 -2.68 4.11
CA GLY A 26 -8.08 -3.78 4.74
C GLY A 26 -9.57 -3.50 4.86
N LEU A 27 -9.92 -2.31 5.34
CA LEU A 27 -11.31 -1.89 5.48
C LEU A 27 -12.02 -1.73 4.13
N ILE A 28 -11.37 -1.09 3.16
CA ILE A 28 -11.97 -0.80 1.85
C ILE A 28 -12.11 -2.08 1.01
N PHE A 29 -11.02 -2.84 0.84
CA PHE A 29 -11.03 -4.06 0.05
C PHE A 29 -11.79 -5.19 0.76
N GLY A 30 -11.75 -5.25 2.10
CA GLY A 30 -12.61 -6.12 2.90
C GLY A 30 -14.09 -5.84 2.62
N TYR A 31 -14.51 -4.57 2.72
CA TYR A 31 -15.88 -4.17 2.40
C TYR A 31 -16.27 -4.50 0.94
N ILE A 32 -15.37 -4.26 -0.02
CA ILE A 32 -15.60 -4.58 -1.43
C ILE A 32 -15.73 -6.10 -1.62
N ALA A 33 -14.92 -6.91 -0.96
CA ALA A 33 -14.99 -8.36 -1.09
C ALA A 33 -16.27 -8.94 -0.50
N ASP A 34 -16.73 -8.39 0.61
CA ASP A 34 -17.99 -8.79 1.25
C ASP A 34 -19.20 -8.41 0.37
N ARG A 35 -19.13 -7.29 -0.37
CA ARG A 35 -20.28 -6.77 -1.14
C ARG A 35 -20.29 -7.14 -2.63
N TYR A 36 -19.14 -7.19 -3.28
CA TYR A 36 -18.99 -7.43 -4.72
C TYR A 36 -18.30 -8.77 -5.04
N GLY A 37 -17.88 -9.52 -4.01
CA GLY A 37 -17.19 -10.79 -4.16
C GLY A 37 -15.67 -10.67 -4.14
N ARG A 38 -14.99 -11.80 -3.92
CA ARG A 38 -13.54 -11.84 -3.64
C ARG A 38 -12.64 -11.57 -4.85
N ILE A 39 -13.09 -11.93 -6.06
CA ILE A 39 -12.30 -11.74 -7.29
C ILE A 39 -12.10 -10.25 -7.66
N PRO A 40 -13.14 -9.38 -7.69
CA PRO A 40 -12.92 -7.96 -7.98
C PRO A 40 -12.08 -7.26 -6.92
N ALA A 41 -12.16 -7.69 -5.65
CA ALA A 41 -11.29 -7.19 -4.59
C ALA A 41 -9.81 -7.53 -4.86
N LEU A 42 -9.51 -8.78 -5.25
CA LEU A 42 -8.15 -9.22 -5.58
C LEU A 42 -7.58 -8.46 -6.79
N VAL A 43 -8.38 -8.25 -7.83
CA VAL A 43 -7.98 -7.49 -9.04
C VAL A 43 -7.72 -6.03 -8.70
N GLY A 44 -8.63 -5.39 -7.96
CA GLY A 44 -8.46 -4.00 -7.53
C GLY A 44 -7.20 -3.80 -6.68
N CYS A 45 -6.93 -4.75 -5.79
CA CYS A 45 -5.75 -4.74 -4.93
C CYS A 45 -4.45 -4.82 -5.75
N ASN A 46 -4.38 -5.72 -6.73
CA ASN A 46 -3.25 -5.84 -7.65
C ASN A 46 -3.05 -4.59 -8.51
N VAL A 47 -4.13 -3.99 -9.02
CA VAL A 47 -4.06 -2.76 -9.83
C VAL A 47 -3.50 -1.60 -9.00
N VAL A 48 -3.99 -1.42 -7.77
CA VAL A 48 -3.46 -0.40 -6.84
C VAL A 48 -1.99 -0.65 -6.55
N GLY A 49 -1.58 -1.90 -6.31
CA GLY A 49 -0.17 -2.27 -6.12
C GLY A 49 0.72 -1.95 -7.32
N CYS A 50 0.26 -2.26 -8.54
CA CYS A 50 0.99 -1.93 -9.77
C CYS A 50 1.15 -0.42 -9.97
N ILE A 51 0.08 0.35 -9.79
CA ILE A 51 0.12 1.82 -9.94
C ILE A 51 1.07 2.41 -8.89
N ALA A 52 0.95 1.98 -7.63
CA ALA A 52 1.81 2.45 -6.55
C ALA A 52 3.29 2.08 -6.78
N GLY A 53 3.56 0.89 -7.32
CA GLY A 53 4.91 0.46 -7.72
C GLY A 53 5.49 1.33 -8.85
N CYS A 54 4.72 1.60 -9.90
CA CYS A 54 5.14 2.50 -10.98
C CYS A 54 5.41 3.92 -10.47
N PHE A 55 4.55 4.46 -9.60
CA PHE A 55 4.75 5.77 -9.00
C PHE A 55 5.97 5.80 -8.06
N THR A 56 6.25 4.70 -7.35
CA THR A 56 7.46 4.58 -6.52
C THR A 56 8.72 4.70 -7.38
N ALA A 57 8.74 4.07 -8.56
CA ALA A 57 9.88 4.12 -9.47
C ALA A 57 10.14 5.54 -10.03
N LEU A 58 9.10 6.37 -10.11
CA LEU A 58 9.17 7.76 -10.56
C LEU A 58 9.38 8.76 -9.41
N ALA A 59 9.35 8.30 -8.15
CA ALA A 59 9.42 9.17 -6.99
C ALA A 59 10.84 9.72 -6.81
N THR A 60 10.99 11.02 -7.00
CA THR A 60 12.23 11.75 -6.72
C THR A 60 12.16 12.52 -5.38
N ASN A 61 10.96 12.64 -4.80
CA ASN A 61 10.69 13.38 -3.56
C ASN A 61 10.26 12.49 -2.37
N PHE A 62 10.58 12.88 -1.12
CA PHE A 62 10.36 12.08 0.10
C PHE A 62 8.87 11.90 0.37
N TRP A 63 8.12 12.98 0.12
CA TRP A 63 6.67 13.00 0.16
C TRP A 63 6.04 12.09 -0.89
N GLN A 64 6.58 12.06 -2.11
CA GLN A 64 6.13 11.15 -3.16
C GLN A 64 6.41 9.70 -2.76
N PHE A 65 7.61 9.41 -2.25
CA PHE A 65 7.98 8.08 -1.77
C PHE A 65 7.07 7.61 -0.62
N THR A 66 6.78 8.49 0.34
CA THR A 66 5.90 8.20 1.48
C THR A 66 4.45 7.95 1.06
N LEU A 67 3.92 8.76 0.14
CA LEU A 67 2.60 8.53 -0.46
C LEU A 67 2.55 7.21 -1.22
N CYS A 68 3.58 6.90 -2.00
CA CYS A 68 3.65 5.61 -2.68
C CYS A 68 3.65 4.45 -1.68
N ARG A 69 4.42 4.55 -0.60
CA ARG A 69 4.43 3.58 0.51
C ARG A 69 3.06 3.39 1.15
N PHE A 70 2.26 4.45 1.28
CA PHE A 70 0.87 4.37 1.74
C PHE A 70 0.00 3.53 0.79
N PHE A 71 0.07 3.81 -0.52
CA PHE A 71 -0.70 3.06 -1.53
C PHE A 71 -0.21 1.61 -1.72
N VAL A 72 1.08 1.35 -1.57
CA VAL A 72 1.61 -0.03 -1.53
C VAL A 72 1.08 -0.75 -0.29
N GLY A 73 1.00 -0.07 0.87
CA GLY A 73 0.40 -0.60 2.09
C GLY A 73 -1.05 -1.05 1.90
N PHE A 74 -1.84 -0.27 1.14
CA PHE A 74 -3.21 -0.62 0.76
C PHE A 74 -3.32 -1.99 0.10
N ALA A 75 -2.35 -2.33 -0.76
CA ALA A 75 -2.37 -3.56 -1.53
C ALA A 75 -1.74 -4.77 -0.81
N PHE A 76 -0.76 -4.52 0.06
CA PHE A 76 0.10 -5.58 0.60
C PHE A 76 -0.63 -6.57 1.51
N ASP A 77 -1.44 -6.08 2.45
CA ASP A 77 -2.15 -6.93 3.42
C ASP A 77 -3.36 -7.65 2.82
N ASN A 78 -4.08 -6.96 1.93
CA ASN A 78 -5.31 -7.46 1.31
C ASN A 78 -5.09 -8.61 0.35
N CYS A 79 -3.96 -8.66 -0.34
CA CYS A 79 -3.62 -9.79 -1.22
C CYS A 79 -3.53 -11.11 -0.45
N PHE A 80 -2.93 -11.10 0.74
CA PHE A 80 -2.79 -12.31 1.57
C PHE A 80 -4.13 -12.69 2.22
N THR A 81 -4.81 -11.72 2.84
CA THR A 81 -6.07 -11.97 3.54
C THR A 81 -7.16 -12.49 2.60
N MET A 82 -7.26 -11.97 1.37
CA MET A 82 -8.21 -12.50 0.37
C MET A 82 -7.85 -13.92 -0.10
N MET A 83 -6.57 -14.25 -0.17
CA MET A 83 -6.09 -15.56 -0.64
C MET A 83 -6.25 -16.66 0.43
N TYR A 84 -6.11 -16.35 1.71
CA TYR A 84 -6.32 -17.33 2.80
C TYR A 84 -7.79 -17.69 3.04
N ILE A 85 -8.70 -16.79 2.66
CA ILE A 85 -10.13 -16.97 2.92
C ILE A 85 -10.81 -17.72 1.76
N LEU A 86 -10.24 -17.69 0.54
CA LEU A 86 -10.62 -18.50 -0.62
C LEU A 86 -10.44 -20.00 -0.38
#